data_AF-A0A959FAM0-F1
#
_entry.id   AF-A0A959FAM0-F1
#
_cell.length_a   1.000
_cell.length_b   1.000
_cell.length_c   1.000
_cell.angle_alpha   90.00
_cell.angle_beta   90.00
_cell.angle_gamma   90.00
#
_symmetry.space_group_name_H-M   'P 1'
#
loop_
_entity.id
_entity.type
_entity.pdbx_description
1 polymer ?
#
loop_
_entity_poly.entity_id
_entity_poly.type
_entity_poly.pdbx_seq_one_letter_code
_entity_poly.pdbx_strand_id
1 'polypeptide(L)'
;MPGDRVLNRDLAVTGLSLGILYYYFLRPEILVLGGLYLLFGLFWRKLKAANHRFWKILTRILQSVTSPLLFGAIFFLVLMPIGLLYRLWHKKEDRKDSTFSSVDQSIDTAFFEVPW
;
A
#
# COMPACT_ATOMS: atom_id res chain seq x y z
N MET A 1 -24.83 -5.36 15.58
CA MET A 1 -24.37 -4.33 16.55
C MET A 1 -22.91 -4.61 16.90
N PRO A 2 -22.01 -3.63 16.92
CA PRO A 2 -20.62 -3.87 17.33
C PRO A 2 -20.58 -4.40 18.76
N GLY A 3 -19.83 -5.48 18.99
CA GLY A 3 -19.72 -6.08 20.32
C GLY A 3 -18.99 -5.15 21.28
N ASP A 4 -19.45 -5.08 22.54
CA ASP A 4 -18.92 -4.15 23.54
C ASP A 4 -17.41 -4.32 23.80
N ARG A 5 -16.85 -5.52 23.54
CA ARG A 5 -15.40 -5.78 23.60
C ARG A 5 -14.60 -4.93 22.60
N VAL A 6 -15.10 -4.79 21.37
CA VAL A 6 -14.40 -4.03 20.31
C VAL A 6 -14.42 -2.54 20.63
N LEU A 7 -15.57 -2.06 21.13
CA LEU A 7 -15.74 -0.66 21.56
C LEU A 7 -14.80 -0.31 22.72
N ASN A 8 -14.65 -1.21 23.71
CA ASN A 8 -13.75 -1.00 24.83
C ASN A 8 -12.27 -1.07 24.41
N ARG A 9 -11.92 -1.97 23.48
CA ARG A 9 -10.56 -2.05 22.93
C ARG A 9 -10.16 -0.74 22.26
N ASP A 10 -10.99 -0.20 21.40
CA ASP A 10 -10.64 1.02 20.65
C ASP A 10 -10.59 2.25 21.57
N LEU A 11 -11.39 2.27 22.65
CA LEU A 11 -11.27 3.28 23.70
C LEU A 11 -9.94 3.16 24.45
N ALA A 12 -9.51 1.94 24.77
CA ALA A 12 -8.22 1.69 25.42
C ALA A 12 -7.04 2.08 24.52
N VAL A 13 -7.13 1.80 23.21
CA VAL A 13 -6.13 2.23 22.22
C VAL A 13 -6.04 3.76 22.18
N THR A 14 -7.17 4.46 22.14
CA THR A 14 -7.17 5.94 22.23
C THR A 14 -6.53 6.42 23.53
N GLY A 15 -6.86 5.81 24.66
CA GLY A 15 -6.25 6.13 25.96
C GLY A 15 -4.73 5.94 25.99
N LEU A 16 -4.24 4.81 25.46
CA LEU A 16 -2.80 4.54 25.35
C LEU A 16 -2.12 5.55 24.42
N SER A 17 -2.73 5.87 23.28
CA SER A 17 -2.16 6.86 22.36
C SER A 17 -2.04 8.25 22.97
N LEU A 18 -2.99 8.67 23.82
CA LEU A 18 -2.89 9.92 24.58
C LEU A 18 -1.81 9.86 25.67
N GLY A 19 -1.62 8.70 26.31
CA GLY A 19 -0.51 8.48 27.24
C GLY A 19 0.86 8.58 26.58
N ILE A 20 1.01 8.02 25.38
CA ILE A 20 2.23 8.18 24.57
C ILE A 20 2.43 9.66 24.17
N LEU A 21 1.36 10.35 23.78
CA LEU A 21 1.42 11.78 23.44
C LEU A 21 1.87 12.63 24.65
N TYR A 22 1.37 12.32 25.84
CA TYR A 22 1.81 12.95 27.08
C TYR A 22 3.31 12.73 27.33
N TYR A 23 3.81 11.50 27.13
CA TYR A 23 5.23 11.20 27.29
C TYR A 23 6.13 12.05 26.38
N TYR A 24 5.69 12.36 25.16
CA TYR A 24 6.47 13.19 24.24
C TYR A 24 6.36 14.69 24.50
N PHE A 25 5.21 15.19 24.95
CA PHE A 25 4.99 16.63 25.12
C PHE A 25 5.17 17.14 26.56
N LEU A 26 5.15 16.26 27.57
CA LEU A 26 5.18 16.61 29.01
C LEU A 26 4.20 17.73 29.40
N ARG A 27 3.07 17.82 28.68
CA ARG A 27 2.04 18.85 28.88
C ARG A 27 0.93 18.28 29.77
N PRO A 28 0.68 18.83 30.97
CA PRO A 28 -0.31 18.29 31.91
C PRO A 28 -1.74 18.35 31.35
N GLU A 29 -2.01 19.24 30.40
CA GLU A 29 -3.31 19.39 29.75
C GLU A 29 -3.73 18.11 29.01
N ILE A 30 -2.76 17.39 28.41
CA ILE A 30 -3.00 16.15 27.67
C ILE A 30 -3.49 15.04 28.60
N LEU A 31 -2.95 15.00 29.81
CA LEU A 31 -3.30 14.00 30.82
C LEU A 31 -4.71 14.25 31.36
N VAL A 32 -5.05 15.52 31.63
CA VAL A 32 -6.41 15.90 32.06
C VAL A 32 -7.45 15.60 30.97
N LEU A 33 -7.17 15.97 29.73
CA LEU A 33 -8.05 15.69 28.59
C LEU A 33 -8.21 14.19 28.34
N GLY A 34 -7.12 13.41 28.41
CA GLY A 34 -7.18 11.95 28.25
C GLY A 34 -7.92 11.25 29.39
N GLY A 35 -7.72 11.70 30.63
CA GLY A 35 -8.45 11.21 31.80
C GLY A 35 -9.95 11.48 31.70
N LEU A 36 -10.32 12.73 31.35
CA LEU A 36 -11.72 13.10 31.11
C LEU A 36 -12.33 12.28 29.96
N TYR A 37 -11.60 12.12 28.86
CA TYR A 37 -12.05 11.33 27.72
C TYR A 37 -12.31 9.86 28.08
N LEU A 38 -11.45 9.24 28.89
CA LEU A 38 -11.65 7.87 29.37
C LEU A 38 -12.85 7.76 30.33
N LEU A 39 -13.00 8.72 31.25
CA LEU A 39 -14.14 8.78 32.17
C LEU A 39 -15.47 8.91 31.43
N PHE A 40 -15.56 9.87 30.50
CA PHE A 40 -16.76 10.03 29.65
C PHE A 40 -16.96 8.86 28.70
N GLY A 41 -15.87 8.28 28.21
CA GLY A 41 -15.87 7.10 27.36
C GLY A 41 -16.48 5.88 28.05
N LEU A 42 -16.27 5.70 29.35
CA LEU A 42 -16.85 4.58 30.11
C LEU A 42 -18.38 4.69 30.25
N PHE A 43 -18.90 5.89 30.50
CA PHE A 43 -20.34 6.13 30.70
C PHE A 43 -21.13 6.29 29.40
N TRP A 44 -20.55 6.90 28.35
CA TRP A 44 -21.28 7.16 27.10
C TRP A 44 -20.95 6.16 25.99
N ARG A 45 -21.86 5.21 25.78
CA ARG A 45 -21.79 4.25 24.67
C ARG A 45 -21.80 4.89 23.27
N LYS A 46 -22.46 6.06 23.12
CA LYS A 46 -22.43 6.85 21.87
C LYS A 46 -21.01 7.34 21.55
N LEU A 47 -20.24 7.75 22.55
CA LEU A 47 -18.86 8.19 22.38
C LEU A 47 -17.97 7.03 21.94
N LYS A 48 -18.11 5.86 22.58
CA LYS A 48 -17.39 4.64 22.17
C LYS A 48 -17.67 4.27 20.71
N ALA A 49 -18.94 4.35 20.29
CA ALA A 49 -19.35 4.06 18.93
C ALA A 49 -18.80 5.08 17.92
N ALA A 50 -18.74 6.37 18.28
CA ALA A 50 -18.13 7.40 17.45
C ALA A 50 -16.60 7.19 17.32
N ASN A 51 -15.91 6.90 18.42
CA ASN A 51 -14.48 6.58 18.42
C ASN A 51 -14.17 5.36 17.53
N HIS A 52 -14.96 4.29 17.65
CA HIS A 52 -14.82 3.11 16.79
C HIS A 52 -15.01 3.45 15.31
N ARG A 53 -16.00 4.29 14.96
CA ARG A 53 -16.20 4.74 13.57
C ARG A 53 -15.00 5.52 13.06
N PHE A 54 -14.44 6.42 13.87
CA PHE A 54 -13.24 7.16 13.53
C PHE A 54 -12.07 6.22 13.22
N TRP A 55 -11.77 5.29 14.14
CA TRP A 55 -10.72 4.28 13.93
C TRP A 55 -10.97 3.40 12.70
N LYS A 56 -12.22 3.05 12.42
CA LYS A 56 -12.59 2.28 11.23
C LYS A 56 -12.34 3.04 9.92
N ILE A 57 -12.64 4.34 9.90
CA ILE A 57 -12.37 5.18 8.72
C ILE A 57 -10.86 5.32 8.53
N LEU A 58 -10.12 5.60 9.61
CA LEU A 58 -8.67 5.73 9.59
C LEU A 58 -7.99 4.45 9.08
N THR A 59 -8.37 3.30 9.62
CA THR A 59 -7.82 1.99 9.19
C THR A 59 -8.15 1.69 7.73
N ARG A 60 -9.34 2.05 7.24
CA ARG A 60 -9.70 1.88 5.82
C ARG A 60 -8.83 2.75 4.91
N ILE A 61 -8.59 4.01 5.29
CA ILE A 61 -7.71 4.91 4.54
C ILE A 61 -6.29 4.34 4.52
N LEU A 62 -5.80 3.92 5.70
CA LEU A 62 -4.48 3.32 5.82
C LEU A 62 -4.34 2.09 4.93
N GLN A 63 -5.31 1.17 4.97
CA GLN A 63 -5.38 -0.02 4.12
C GLN A 63 -5.40 0.30 2.63
N SER A 64 -6.08 1.38 2.23
CA SER A 64 -6.11 1.83 0.83
C SER A 64 -4.73 2.22 0.32
N VAL A 65 -3.83 2.68 1.20
CA VAL A 65 -2.44 3.03 0.85
C VAL A 65 -1.53 1.81 1.01
N THR A 66 -1.69 1.04 2.08
CA THR A 66 -0.81 -0.12 2.35
C THR A 66 -1.02 -1.25 1.37
N SER A 67 -2.25 -1.47 0.88
CA SER A 67 -2.53 -2.58 -0.06
C SER A 67 -1.77 -2.43 -1.38
N PRO A 68 -1.87 -1.31 -2.13
CA PRO A 68 -1.07 -1.14 -3.34
C PRO A 68 0.43 -1.09 -3.04
N LEU A 69 0.84 -0.57 -1.88
CA LEU A 69 2.24 -0.59 -1.47
C LEU A 69 2.76 -2.03 -1.26
N LEU A 70 1.99 -2.89 -0.61
CA LEU A 70 2.31 -4.31 -0.44
C LEU A 70 2.39 -5.04 -1.78
N PHE A 71 1.42 -4.83 -2.67
CA PHE A 71 1.47 -5.41 -4.00
C PHE A 71 2.66 -4.91 -4.82
N GLY A 72 2.97 -3.60 -4.75
CA GLY A 72 4.15 -3.02 -5.37
C GLY A 72 5.44 -3.60 -4.80
N ALA A 73 5.52 -3.75 -3.48
CA ALA A 73 6.66 -4.36 -2.80
C ALA A 73 6.84 -5.83 -3.23
N ILE A 74 5.77 -6.62 -3.24
CA ILE A 74 5.83 -8.02 -3.70
C ILE A 74 6.24 -8.09 -5.18
N PHE A 75 5.71 -7.20 -6.02
CA PHE A 75 6.09 -7.14 -7.42
C PHE A 75 7.59 -6.85 -7.58
N PHE A 76 8.11 -5.84 -6.88
CA PHE A 76 9.49 -5.41 -7.01
C PHE A 76 10.49 -6.36 -6.35
N LEU A 77 10.19 -6.87 -5.16
CA LEU A 77 11.08 -7.75 -4.39
C LEU A 77 11.03 -9.21 -4.82
N VAL A 78 9.90 -9.68 -5.37
CA VAL A 78 9.70 -11.10 -5.69
C VAL A 78 9.52 -11.30 -7.18
N LEU A 79 8.46 -10.74 -7.79
CA LEU A 79 8.14 -11.06 -9.19
C LEU A 79 9.19 -10.53 -10.18
N MET A 80 9.66 -9.30 -9.99
CA MET A 80 10.64 -8.66 -10.86
C MET A 80 11.97 -9.42 -10.90
N PRO A 81 12.62 -9.76 -9.78
CA PRO A 81 13.87 -10.53 -9.82
C PRO A 81 13.65 -11.92 -10.38
N ILE A 82 12.53 -12.60 -10.08
CA ILE A 82 12.21 -13.91 -10.65
C ILE A 82 12.09 -13.82 -12.19
N GLY A 83 11.38 -12.81 -12.70
CA GLY A 83 11.22 -12.60 -14.14
C GLY A 83 12.54 -12.27 -14.84
N LEU A 84 13.41 -11.48 -14.20
CA LEU A 84 14.76 -11.20 -14.70
C LEU A 84 15.62 -12.46 -14.71
N LEU A 85 15.56 -13.27 -13.66
CA LEU A 85 16.30 -14.54 -13.56
C LEU A 85 15.83 -15.52 -14.63
N TYR A 86 14.51 -15.63 -14.83
CA TYR A 86 13.91 -16.43 -15.89
C TYR A 86 14.36 -15.97 -17.27
N ARG A 87 14.38 -14.66 -17.53
CA ARG A 87 14.86 -14.07 -18.80
C ARG A 87 16.35 -14.32 -19.02
N LEU A 88 17.16 -14.32 -17.96
CA LEU A 88 18.59 -14.58 -18.04
C LEU A 88 18.87 -16.05 -18.40
N TRP A 89 18.09 -16.99 -17.87
CA TRP A 89 18.25 -18.42 -18.17
C TRP A 89 17.57 -18.87 -19.46
N HIS A 90 16.39 -18.34 -19.80
CA HIS A 90 15.76 -18.54 -21.10
C HIS A 90 16.20 -17.43 -22.06
N LYS A 91 17.42 -17.56 -22.57
CA LYS A 91 17.85 -16.82 -23.77
C LYS A 91 16.84 -17.17 -24.87
N LYS A 92 16.08 -16.17 -25.36
CA LYS A 92 15.13 -16.35 -26.47
C LYS A 92 15.81 -17.17 -27.55
N GLU A 93 15.35 -18.40 -27.77
CA GLU A 93 15.62 -19.08 -29.02
C GLU A 93 14.93 -18.22 -30.09
N ASP A 94 15.73 -17.70 -31.04
CA ASP A 94 15.18 -17.06 -32.22
C ASP A 94 14.22 -18.06 -32.86
N ARG A 95 12.93 -17.70 -32.91
CA ARG A 95 11.92 -18.54 -33.57
C ARG A 95 12.34 -18.65 -35.04
N LYS A 96 12.87 -19.80 -35.42
CA LYS A 96 13.26 -20.11 -36.80
C LYS A 96 12.06 -20.20 -37.77
N ASP A 97 10.84 -20.13 -37.24
CA ASP A 97 9.59 -20.15 -38.01
C ASP A 97 9.00 -18.74 -38.26
N SER A 98 9.84 -17.71 -38.31
CA SER A 98 9.40 -16.44 -38.92
C SER A 98 9.44 -16.58 -40.44
N THR A 99 8.31 -16.36 -41.10
CA THR A 99 8.24 -16.25 -42.58
C THR A 99 9.08 -15.08 -43.14
N PHE A 100 9.66 -14.26 -42.26
CA PHE A 100 10.61 -13.23 -42.62
C PHE A 100 11.97 -13.87 -42.93
N SER A 101 12.26 -13.98 -44.22
CA SER A 101 13.63 -14.13 -44.72
C SER A 101 14.42 -12.86 -44.37
N SER A 102 15.60 -12.99 -43.78
CA SER A 102 16.55 -11.89 -43.68
C SER A 102 17.01 -11.54 -45.10
N VAL A 103 16.32 -10.60 -45.72
CA VAL A 103 16.76 -10.02 -46.98
C VAL A 103 17.88 -9.04 -46.65
N ASP A 104 19.12 -9.44 -46.87
CA ASP A 104 20.27 -8.53 -46.91
C ASP A 104 20.14 -7.65 -48.15
N GLN A 105 19.31 -6.63 -48.07
CA GLN A 105 19.25 -5.57 -49.08
C GLN A 105 20.39 -4.60 -48.80
N SER A 106 21.46 -4.70 -49.59
CA SER A 106 22.42 -3.61 -49.72
C SER A 106 21.71 -2.46 -50.42
N ILE A 107 21.40 -1.40 -49.68
CA ILE A 107 20.83 -0.18 -50.26
C ILE A 107 21.90 0.46 -51.13
N ASP A 108 21.84 0.20 -52.42
CA ASP A 108 22.69 0.83 -53.43
C ASP A 108 21.96 2.04 -54.05
N THR A 109 22.70 3.00 -54.58
CA THR A 109 22.13 4.27 -55.10
C THR A 109 21.13 4.03 -56.23
N ALA A 110 21.30 2.95 -57.00
CA ALA A 110 20.36 2.51 -58.04
C ALA A 110 18.96 2.14 -57.50
N PHE A 111 18.81 1.82 -56.21
CA PHE A 111 17.51 1.56 -55.59
C PHE A 111 16.60 2.80 -55.57
N PHE A 112 17.20 4.00 -55.54
CA PHE A 112 16.48 5.27 -55.52
C PHE A 112 16.26 5.88 -56.91
N GLU A 113 16.82 5.27 -57.96
CA GLU A 113 16.69 5.76 -59.35
C GLU A 113 15.46 5.19 -60.08
N VAL A 114 14.72 4.26 -59.46
CA VAL A 114 13.47 3.76 -60.02
C VAL A 114 12.40 4.86 -59.93
N PRO A 115 11.85 5.36 -61.06
CA PRO A 115 10.85 6.40 -61.04
C PRO A 115 9.50 5.74 -60.79
N TRP A 116 9.11 5.59 -59.53
CA TRP A 116 7.69 5.52 -59.20
C TRP A 116 7.10 6.93 -59.21
#